data_AF-A0A517MBS6-F1
#
_entry.id   AF-A0A517MBS6-F1
#
_cell.length_a   1.000
_cell.length_b   1.000
_cell.length_c   1.000
_cell.angle_alpha   90.00
_cell.angle_beta   90.00
_cell.angle_gamma   90.00
#
_symmetry.space_group_name_H-M   'P 1'
#
loop_
_entity.id
_entity.type
_entity.pdbx_description
1 polymer ?
#
loop_
_entity_poly.entity_id
_entity_poly.type
_entity_poly.pdbx_seq_one_letter_code
_entity_poly.pdbx_strand_id
1 'polypeptide(L)'
;MLLPGASEFHNQLQSSWDALGEGGPTLAALAALCARSFLDTPAEKQDDAATRDSLSPESRAILFAAKDRGVIEVRGVRTAFEAPARLLAIYVELDEHRTIAFRNSDKPEVTVRFLDGFAALCREGLILHHLHRDFSLSKKGFAVASQISREEVAEAIGEATEFGLHD
;
A
#
# COMPACT_ATOMS: atom_id res chain seq x y z
N MET A 1 13.38 17.88 33.49
CA MET A 1 13.41 16.94 32.36
C MET A 1 14.56 15.98 32.63
N LEU A 2 14.29 14.75 33.08
CA LEU A 2 15.32 13.75 33.33
C LEU A 2 15.72 13.14 31.98
N LEU A 3 17.01 13.09 31.68
CA LEU A 3 17.51 12.37 30.51
C LEU A 3 17.25 10.86 30.71
N PRO A 4 16.87 10.11 29.66
CA PRO A 4 16.68 8.66 29.75
C PRO A 4 17.95 7.97 30.25
N GLY A 5 17.79 6.85 30.95
CA GLY A 5 18.93 6.01 31.34
C GLY A 5 19.66 5.50 30.10
N ALA A 6 20.98 5.28 30.18
CA ALA A 6 21.79 4.88 29.01
C ALA A 6 21.30 3.60 28.30
N SER A 7 20.64 2.68 29.01
CA SER A 7 20.01 1.49 28.41
C SER A 7 18.69 1.79 27.70
N GLU A 8 17.86 2.69 28.24
CA GLU A 8 16.62 3.14 27.60
C GLU A 8 16.93 3.89 26.30
N PHE A 9 17.98 4.71 26.31
CA PHE A 9 18.46 5.41 25.13
C PHE A 9 18.96 4.46 24.03
N HIS A 10 19.75 3.44 24.38
CA HIS A 10 20.19 2.42 23.41
C HIS A 10 19.02 1.63 22.82
N ASN A 11 18.05 1.23 23.64
CA ASN A 11 16.88 0.51 23.17
C ASN A 11 16.01 1.37 22.24
N GLN A 12 15.87 2.67 22.52
CA GLN A 12 15.18 3.62 21.65
C GLN A 12 15.88 3.79 20.31
N LEU A 13 17.21 3.91 20.30
CA LEU A 13 18.00 4.01 19.07
C LEU A 13 17.91 2.73 18.22
N GLN A 14 18.01 1.55 18.85
CA GLN A 14 17.90 0.27 18.17
C GLN A 14 16.51 0.11 17.53
N SER A 15 15.45 0.40 18.29
CA SER A 15 14.07 0.38 17.77
C SER A 15 13.87 1.35 16.61
N SER A 16 14.46 2.55 16.70
CA SER A 16 14.39 3.54 15.61
C SER A 16 15.14 3.07 14.36
N TRP A 17 16.29 2.41 14.53
CA TRP A 17 17.08 1.85 13.43
C TRP A 17 16.35 0.69 12.73
N ASP A 18 15.77 -0.22 13.50
CA ASP A 18 15.01 -1.34 12.97
C ASP A 18 13.77 -0.87 12.21
N ALA A 19 13.09 0.18 12.73
CA ALA A 19 12.00 0.85 12.04
C ALA A 19 12.43 1.47 10.70
N LEU A 20 13.60 2.11 10.63
CA LEU A 20 14.15 2.62 9.36
C LEU A 20 14.38 1.49 8.36
N GLY A 21 14.92 0.36 8.82
CA GLY A 21 15.17 -0.81 7.98
C GLY A 21 13.90 -1.48 7.42
N GLU A 22 12.75 -1.33 8.08
CA GLU A 22 11.44 -1.82 7.59
C GLU A 22 10.65 -0.78 6.76
N GLY A 23 11.20 0.41 6.51
CA GLY A 23 10.45 1.50 5.87
C GLY A 23 9.39 2.13 6.78
N GLY A 24 9.57 2.03 8.10
CA GLY A 24 8.69 2.53 9.14
C GLY A 24 8.22 3.98 8.96
N PRO A 25 9.07 4.96 8.59
CA PRO A 25 8.62 6.33 8.36
C PRO A 25 7.55 6.45 7.26
N THR A 26 7.72 5.74 6.14
CA THR A 26 6.75 5.76 5.04
C THR A 26 5.47 5.06 5.44
N LEU A 27 5.56 3.91 6.13
CA LEU A 27 4.39 3.19 6.64
C LEU A 27 3.60 4.05 7.64
N ALA A 28 4.28 4.75 8.54
CA ALA A 28 3.66 5.68 9.48
C ALA A 28 2.98 6.85 8.76
N ALA A 29 3.59 7.38 7.70
CA ALA A 29 2.98 8.42 6.88
C ALA A 29 1.70 7.93 6.18
N LEU A 30 1.74 6.73 5.58
CA LEU A 30 0.57 6.10 4.95
C LEU A 30 -0.55 5.85 5.97
N ALA A 31 -0.21 5.34 7.16
CA ALA A 31 -1.15 5.15 8.26
C ALA A 31 -1.80 6.47 8.69
N ALA A 32 -1.01 7.55 8.78
CA ALA A 32 -1.53 8.88 9.10
C ALA A 32 -2.47 9.43 8.01
N LEU A 33 -2.19 9.17 6.72
CA LEU A 33 -3.11 9.51 5.63
C LEU A 33 -4.44 8.77 5.78
N CYS A 34 -4.41 7.46 6.03
CA CYS A 34 -5.61 6.67 6.28
C CYS A 34 -6.39 7.19 7.49
N ALA A 35 -5.72 7.42 8.62
CA ALA A 35 -6.35 7.91 9.85
C ALA A 35 -7.05 9.26 9.65
N ARG A 36 -6.41 10.20 8.94
CA ARG A 36 -7.02 11.49 8.60
C ARG A 36 -8.26 11.32 7.73
N SER A 37 -8.15 10.56 6.64
CA SER A 37 -9.27 10.30 5.73
C SER A 37 -10.45 9.62 6.45
N PHE A 38 -10.18 8.70 7.38
CA PHE A 38 -11.19 7.99 8.16
C PHE A 38 -11.99 8.93 9.08
N LEU A 39 -11.33 9.91 9.68
CA LEU A 39 -11.97 10.93 10.52
C LEU A 39 -12.69 12.01 9.70
N ASP A 40 -12.11 12.39 8.56
CA ASP A 40 -12.56 13.51 7.74
C ASP A 40 -13.63 13.11 6.71
N THR A 41 -14.01 11.83 6.60
CA THR A 41 -14.97 11.35 5.60
C THR A 41 -16.33 12.02 5.79
N PRO A 42 -16.78 12.91 4.87
CA PRO A 42 -18.14 13.41 4.89
C PRO A 42 -19.04 12.22 4.57
N ALA A 43 -19.99 11.91 5.46
CA ALA A 43 -20.79 10.68 5.39
C ALA A 43 -21.62 10.54 4.10
N GLU A 44 -21.82 11.61 3.33
CA GLU A 44 -22.73 11.62 2.19
C GLU A 44 -22.25 12.67 1.17
N LYS A 45 -22.26 12.32 -0.13
CA LYS A 45 -22.02 13.18 -1.33
C LYS A 45 -20.65 13.15 -2.02
N GLN A 46 -19.97 12.01 -2.10
CA GLN A 46 -18.97 11.82 -3.16
C GLN A 46 -19.44 10.74 -4.12
N ASP A 47 -19.50 11.10 -5.40
CA ASP A 47 -19.82 10.20 -6.49
C ASP A 47 -18.64 9.22 -6.68
N ASP A 48 -18.91 7.93 -6.49
CA ASP A 48 -17.92 6.86 -6.60
C ASP A 48 -17.35 6.79 -8.03
N ALA A 49 -18.14 7.10 -9.05
CA ALA A 49 -17.68 7.11 -10.44
C ALA A 49 -16.73 8.28 -10.70
N ALA A 50 -17.05 9.48 -10.20
CA ALA A 50 -16.16 10.63 -10.29
C ALA A 50 -14.86 10.40 -9.49
N THR A 51 -14.95 9.72 -8.35
CA THR A 51 -13.76 9.30 -7.58
C THR A 51 -12.93 8.33 -8.41
N ARG A 52 -13.53 7.28 -8.99
CA ARG A 52 -12.85 6.31 -9.86
C ARG A 52 -12.11 6.99 -11.01
N ASP A 53 -12.75 7.94 -11.68
CA ASP A 53 -12.23 8.58 -12.88
C ASP A 53 -11.09 9.58 -12.60
N SER A 54 -10.95 10.05 -11.36
CA SER A 54 -9.82 10.89 -10.95
C SER A 54 -8.57 10.09 -10.56
N LEU A 55 -8.70 8.78 -10.35
CA LEU A 55 -7.60 7.91 -9.94
C LEU A 55 -6.65 7.59 -11.10
N SER A 56 -5.35 7.52 -10.77
CA SER A 56 -4.33 7.07 -11.71
C SER A 56 -4.59 5.60 -12.14
N PRO A 57 -4.00 5.17 -13.27
CA PRO A 57 -4.04 3.76 -13.67
C PRO A 57 -3.54 2.80 -12.57
N GLU A 58 -2.47 3.15 -11.87
CA GLU A 58 -1.90 2.35 -10.78
C GLU A 58 -2.85 2.23 -9.59
N SER A 59 -3.46 3.33 -9.15
CA SER A 59 -4.48 3.33 -8.09
C SER A 59 -5.66 2.44 -8.46
N ARG A 60 -6.16 2.54 -9.70
CA ARG A 60 -7.26 1.70 -10.18
C ARG A 60 -6.88 0.23 -10.26
N ALA A 61 -5.65 -0.08 -10.69
CA ALA A 61 -5.15 -1.45 -10.72
C ALA A 61 -5.05 -2.06 -9.31
N ILE A 62 -4.58 -1.32 -8.31
CA ILE A 62 -4.55 -1.79 -6.92
C ILE A 62 -5.97 -2.07 -6.42
N LEU A 63 -6.92 -1.16 -6.64
CA LEU A 63 -8.32 -1.36 -6.25
C LEU A 63 -8.94 -2.57 -6.94
N PHE A 64 -8.74 -2.70 -8.26
CA PHE A 64 -9.24 -3.82 -9.03
C PHE A 64 -8.68 -5.15 -8.52
N ALA A 65 -7.38 -5.22 -8.25
CA ALA A 65 -6.73 -6.42 -7.72
C ALA A 65 -7.27 -6.79 -6.34
N ALA A 66 -7.52 -5.80 -5.48
CA ALA A 66 -7.99 -6.01 -4.12
C ALA A 66 -9.51 -6.19 -4.02
N LYS A 67 -10.28 -6.09 -5.11
CA LYS A 67 -11.75 -5.93 -5.06
C LYS A 67 -12.47 -7.08 -4.33
N ASP A 68 -11.93 -8.29 -4.38
CA ASP A 68 -12.59 -9.50 -3.87
C ASP A 68 -12.26 -9.76 -2.38
N ARG A 69 -11.00 -9.59 -1.99
CA ARG A 69 -10.50 -9.86 -0.62
C ARG A 69 -10.30 -8.59 0.19
N GLY A 70 -9.92 -7.52 -0.47
CA GLY A 70 -9.62 -6.22 0.12
C GLY A 70 -8.33 -6.17 0.92
N VAL A 71 -7.46 -7.18 0.88
CA VAL A 71 -6.25 -7.27 1.71
C VAL A 71 -5.03 -6.78 0.94
N ILE A 72 -4.30 -5.82 1.54
CA ILE A 72 -3.15 -5.17 0.93
C ILE A 72 -2.02 -5.07 1.97
N GLU A 73 -0.80 -5.41 1.56
CA GLU A 73 0.40 -5.33 2.37
C GLU A 73 1.43 -4.41 1.71
N VAL A 74 2.09 -3.55 2.49
CA VAL A 74 3.17 -2.67 1.99
C VAL A 74 4.50 -3.06 2.63
N ARG A 75 5.43 -3.62 1.83
CA ARG A 75 6.72 -4.06 2.37
C ARG A 75 7.85 -4.01 1.35
N GLY A 76 9.07 -3.91 1.86
CA GLY A 76 10.29 -4.14 1.09
C GLY A 76 10.79 -5.58 1.25
N VAL A 77 11.75 -6.00 0.43
CA VAL A 77 12.45 -7.28 0.61
C VAL A 77 13.87 -7.02 1.07
N ARG A 78 14.13 -7.31 2.35
CA ARG A 78 15.43 -7.08 2.99
C ARG A 78 16.56 -7.93 2.42
N THR A 79 16.23 -9.12 1.95
CA THR A 79 17.19 -10.14 1.47
C THR A 79 17.52 -9.99 -0.01
N ALA A 80 16.91 -9.04 -0.72
CA ALA A 80 17.15 -8.90 -2.15
C ALA A 80 18.57 -8.37 -2.40
N PHE A 81 19.30 -9.08 -3.26
CA PHE A 81 20.66 -8.73 -3.65
C PHE A 81 20.69 -7.37 -4.35
N GLU A 82 19.77 -7.16 -5.29
CA GLU A 82 19.65 -5.92 -6.04
C GLU A 82 18.90 -4.84 -5.26
N ALA A 83 19.46 -3.62 -5.24
CA ALA A 83 18.89 -2.50 -4.51
C ALA A 83 17.45 -2.13 -4.92
N PRO A 84 17.07 -2.13 -6.22
CA PRO A 84 15.69 -1.89 -6.63
C PRO A 84 14.66 -2.86 -6.07
N ALA A 85 15.04 -4.13 -5.87
CA ALA A 85 14.14 -5.15 -5.33
C ALA A 85 13.88 -4.98 -3.82
N ARG A 86 14.66 -4.11 -3.13
CA ARG A 86 14.48 -3.77 -1.72
C ARG A 86 13.46 -2.66 -1.48
N LEU A 87 12.99 -1.98 -2.53
CA LEU A 87 12.01 -0.90 -2.40
C LEU A 87 10.70 -1.41 -1.78
N LEU A 88 10.01 -0.52 -1.05
CA LEU A 88 8.64 -0.79 -0.61
C LEU A 88 7.75 -1.00 -1.84
N ALA A 89 7.02 -2.10 -1.85
CA ALA A 89 6.11 -2.46 -2.92
C ALA A 89 4.72 -2.81 -2.35
N ILE A 90 3.72 -2.74 -3.21
CA ILE A 90 2.33 -3.06 -2.88
C ILE A 90 2.07 -4.52 -3.22
N TYR A 91 1.64 -5.28 -2.22
CA TYR A 91 1.24 -6.68 -2.34
C TYR A 91 -0.27 -6.76 -2.14
N VAL A 92 -0.96 -7.50 -3.01
CA VAL A 92 -2.42 -7.60 -2.99
C VAL A 92 -2.81 -9.07 -3.01
N GLU A 93 -3.61 -9.47 -2.04
CA GLU A 93 -4.21 -10.80 -2.00
C GLU A 93 -5.40 -10.86 -2.97
N LEU A 94 -5.30 -11.70 -4.00
CA LEU A 94 -6.37 -11.91 -4.97
C LEU A 94 -7.40 -12.92 -4.44
N ASP A 95 -6.93 -13.96 -3.77
CA ASP A 95 -7.72 -14.99 -3.12
C ASP A 95 -6.91 -15.66 -1.99
N GLU A 96 -7.47 -16.70 -1.36
CA GLU A 96 -6.84 -17.41 -0.24
C GLU A 96 -5.48 -18.06 -0.54
N HIS A 97 -5.06 -18.11 -1.80
CA HIS A 97 -3.82 -18.78 -2.23
C HIS A 97 -2.91 -17.91 -3.08
N ARG A 98 -3.40 -16.80 -3.62
CA ARG A 98 -2.65 -15.98 -4.58
C ARG A 98 -2.46 -14.55 -4.11
N THR A 99 -1.21 -14.12 -4.13
CA THR A 99 -0.81 -12.73 -3.90
C THR A 99 -0.03 -12.24 -5.10
N ILE A 100 -0.33 -11.03 -5.56
CA ILE A 100 0.47 -10.34 -6.57
C ILE A 100 1.24 -9.19 -5.94
N ALA A 101 2.38 -8.84 -6.53
CA ALA A 101 3.21 -7.73 -6.12
C ALA A 101 3.41 -6.75 -7.28
N PHE A 102 3.10 -5.47 -7.05
CA PHE A 102 3.45 -4.38 -7.94
C PHE A 102 4.88 -3.93 -7.68
N ARG A 103 5.82 -4.67 -8.28
CA ARG A 103 7.25 -4.48 -8.09
C ARG A 103 7.99 -4.84 -9.37
N ASN A 104 8.90 -3.97 -9.79
CA ASN A 104 9.74 -4.17 -10.95
C ASN A 104 11.18 -3.76 -10.62
N SER A 105 12.12 -4.71 -10.63
CA SER A 105 13.54 -4.48 -10.35
C SER A 105 14.26 -3.81 -11.53
N ASP A 106 13.86 -4.14 -12.76
CA ASP A 106 14.46 -3.59 -13.98
C ASP A 106 14.00 -2.15 -14.24
N LYS A 107 12.77 -1.83 -13.82
CA LYS A 107 12.16 -0.49 -13.91
C LYS A 107 11.65 -0.05 -12.53
N PRO A 108 12.54 0.41 -11.63
CA PRO A 108 12.18 0.79 -10.26
C PRO A 108 11.09 1.87 -10.19
N GLU A 109 11.01 2.72 -11.21
CA GLU A 109 9.98 3.74 -11.38
C GLU A 109 8.57 3.14 -11.31
N VAL A 110 8.34 1.96 -11.89
CA VAL A 110 7.03 1.28 -11.83
C VAL A 110 6.64 1.04 -10.37
N THR A 111 7.54 0.46 -9.57
CA THR A 111 7.31 0.23 -8.13
C THR A 111 6.93 1.53 -7.40
N VAL A 112 7.63 2.62 -7.71
CA VAL A 112 7.38 3.94 -7.10
C VAL A 112 6.02 4.51 -7.51
N ARG A 113 5.62 4.40 -8.80
CA ARG A 113 4.30 4.86 -9.25
C ARG A 113 3.15 4.14 -8.54
N PHE A 114 3.31 2.83 -8.29
CA PHE A 114 2.32 2.07 -7.52
C PHE A 114 2.28 2.49 -6.04
N LEU A 115 3.42 2.80 -5.44
CA LEU A 115 3.47 3.34 -4.07
C LEU A 115 2.79 4.72 -3.98
N ASP A 116 3.02 5.59 -4.96
CA ASP A 116 2.36 6.90 -5.06
C ASP A 116 0.85 6.75 -5.28
N GLY A 117 0.45 5.83 -6.16
CA GLY A 117 -0.93 5.47 -6.40
C GLY A 117 -1.62 4.95 -5.13
N PHE A 118 -0.93 4.12 -4.34
CA PHE A 118 -1.43 3.65 -3.05
C PHE A 118 -1.59 4.78 -2.04
N ALA A 119 -0.61 5.69 -1.95
CA ALA A 119 -0.71 6.87 -1.08
C ALA A 119 -1.89 7.78 -1.46
N ALA A 120 -2.25 7.86 -2.74
CA ALA A 120 -3.45 8.56 -3.19
C ALA A 120 -4.72 7.85 -2.71
N LEU A 121 -4.80 6.52 -2.80
CA LEU A 121 -5.94 5.75 -2.27
C LEU A 121 -6.11 5.95 -0.75
N CYS A 122 -5.02 6.02 0.01
CA CYS A 122 -5.05 6.35 1.45
C CYS A 122 -5.61 7.75 1.69
N ARG A 123 -5.23 8.74 0.87
CA ARG A 123 -5.75 10.11 0.96
C ARG A 123 -7.24 10.21 0.66
N GLU A 124 -7.72 9.43 -0.30
CA GLU A 124 -9.14 9.41 -0.73
C GLU A 124 -10.06 8.61 0.19
N GLY A 125 -9.52 8.04 1.29
CA GLY A 125 -10.30 7.22 2.22
C GLY A 125 -10.74 5.88 1.64
N LEU A 126 -10.07 5.42 0.59
CA LEU A 126 -10.34 4.12 -0.04
C LEU A 126 -9.61 2.97 0.65
N ILE A 127 -8.62 3.30 1.49
CA ILE A 127 -7.79 2.35 2.24
C ILE A 127 -7.95 2.62 3.74
N LEU A 128 -7.97 1.54 4.52
CA LEU A 128 -7.82 1.54 5.97
C LEU A 128 -6.46 0.95 6.33
N HIS A 129 -5.81 1.54 7.32
CA HIS A 129 -4.64 0.95 7.97
C HIS A 129 -5.09 0.20 9.23
N HIS A 130 -4.58 -1.01 9.45
CA HIS A 130 -4.93 -1.82 10.61
C HIS A 130 -3.79 -1.90 11.61
N LEU A 131 -2.66 -2.48 11.17
CA LEU A 131 -1.50 -2.72 12.01
C LEU A 131 -0.26 -2.91 11.13
N HIS A 132 0.89 -2.45 11.61
CA HIS A 132 2.18 -2.56 10.91
C HIS A 132 2.08 -2.21 9.41
N ARG A 133 2.22 -3.22 8.55
CA ARG A 133 2.25 -3.14 7.08
C ARG A 133 0.93 -3.55 6.42
N ASP A 134 -0.08 -3.85 7.23
CA ASP A 134 -1.34 -4.43 6.80
C ASP A 134 -2.41 -3.35 6.64
N PHE A 135 -3.01 -3.34 5.45
CA PHE A 135 -4.03 -2.41 5.02
C PHE A 135 -5.20 -3.18 4.43
N SER A 136 -6.36 -2.54 4.37
CA SER A 136 -7.48 -3.06 3.61
C SER A 136 -8.20 -2.01 2.80
N LEU A 137 -9.05 -2.44 1.86
CA LEU A 137 -10.07 -1.56 1.31
C LEU A 137 -11.02 -1.09 2.42
N SER A 138 -11.43 0.17 2.35
CA SER A 138 -12.57 0.68 3.12
C SER A 138 -13.89 0.28 2.45
N LYS A 139 -15.03 0.56 3.11
CA LYS A 139 -16.35 0.38 2.49
C LYS A 139 -16.46 1.13 1.15
N LYS A 140 -15.96 2.37 1.09
CA LYS A 140 -15.91 3.16 -0.15
C LYS A 140 -14.92 2.56 -1.16
N GLY A 141 -13.78 2.06 -0.68
CA GLY A 141 -12.81 1.33 -1.49
C GLY A 141 -13.42 0.16 -2.24
N PHE A 142 -14.19 -0.70 -1.56
CA PHE A 142 -14.91 -1.81 -2.19
C PHE A 142 -15.94 -1.33 -3.23
N ALA A 143 -16.70 -0.28 -2.93
CA ALA A 143 -17.69 0.27 -3.84
C ALA A 143 -17.03 0.77 -5.14
N VAL A 144 -15.98 1.58 -5.03
CA VAL A 144 -15.21 2.08 -6.18
C VAL A 144 -14.55 0.94 -6.94
N ALA A 145 -13.92 -0.02 -6.24
CA ALA A 145 -13.23 -1.16 -6.86
C ALA A 145 -14.17 -2.01 -7.73
N SER A 146 -15.43 -2.18 -7.30
CA SER A 146 -16.44 -2.96 -8.05
C SER A 146 -16.83 -2.35 -9.39
N GLN A 147 -16.54 -1.06 -9.61
CA GLN A 147 -16.87 -0.32 -10.83
C GLN A 147 -15.71 -0.31 -11.85
N ILE A 148 -14.57 -0.90 -11.50
CA ILE A 148 -13.39 -0.94 -12.36
C ILE A 148 -13.43 -2.22 -13.20
N SER A 149 -13.40 -2.06 -14.53
CA SER A 149 -13.35 -3.18 -15.45
C SER A 149 -11.91 -3.68 -15.65
N ARG A 150 -11.75 -4.93 -16.09
CA ARG A 150 -10.41 -5.50 -16.32
C ARG A 150 -9.69 -4.79 -17.46
N GLU A 151 -10.45 -4.39 -18.47
CA GLU A 151 -9.96 -3.75 -19.69
C GLU A 151 -9.34 -2.38 -19.39
N GLU A 152 -9.93 -1.62 -18.46
CA GLU A 152 -9.45 -0.31 -18.02
C GLU A 152 -8.06 -0.35 -17.36
N VAL A 153 -7.72 -1.47 -16.72
CA VAL A 153 -6.50 -1.61 -15.91
C VAL A 153 -5.54 -2.68 -16.45
N ALA A 154 -5.82 -3.26 -17.63
CA ALA A 154 -5.09 -4.40 -18.15
C ALA A 154 -3.58 -4.15 -18.26
N GLU A 155 -3.18 -2.95 -18.72
CA GLU A 155 -1.78 -2.55 -18.82
C GLU A 155 -1.12 -2.45 -17.44
N ALA A 156 -1.75 -1.74 -16.50
CA ALA A 156 -1.20 -1.55 -15.15
C ALA A 156 -1.19 -2.86 -14.33
N ILE A 157 -2.21 -3.71 -14.46
CA ILE A 157 -2.21 -5.06 -13.85
C ILE A 157 -1.11 -5.94 -14.45
N GLY A 158 -0.76 -5.75 -15.73
CA GLY A 158 0.31 -6.49 -16.40
C GLY A 158 1.70 -6.25 -15.78
N GLU A 159 1.89 -5.18 -15.02
CA GLU A 159 3.14 -4.91 -14.28
C GLU A 159 3.23 -5.70 -12.96
N ALA A 160 2.16 -6.38 -12.54
CA ALA A 160 2.16 -7.18 -11.33
C ALA A 160 2.81 -8.54 -11.55
N THR A 161 3.53 -9.02 -10.55
CA THR A 161 4.15 -10.35 -10.54
C THR A 161 3.48 -11.23 -9.49
N GLU A 162 3.24 -12.50 -9.80
CA GLU A 162 2.75 -13.46 -8.80
C GLU A 162 3.85 -13.74 -7.75
N PHE A 163 3.46 -13.66 -6.48
CA PHE A 163 4.31 -13.96 -5.34
C PHE A 163 3.94 -15.37 -4.82
N GLY A 164 4.93 -16.27 -4.73
CA GLY A 164 4.72 -17.66 -4.28
C GLY A 164 5.03 -18.76 -5.32
N LEU A 165 5.58 -18.42 -6.49
CA LEU A 165 6.08 -19.42 -7.46
C LEU A 165 7.58 -19.74 -7.32
N HIS A 166 8.30 -19.01 -6.47
CA HIS A 166 9.69 -19.29 -6.15
C HIS A 166 9.92 -19.11 -4.64
N ASP A 167 9.81 -20.21 -3.92
CA ASP A 167 10.66 -20.46 -2.75
C ASP A 167 12.13 -20.54 -3.20
#